data_AF-A0A925KHF7-F1
#
_entry.id   AF-A0A925KHF7-F1
#
_cell.length_a   1.000
_cell.length_b   1.000
_cell.length_c   1.000
_cell.angle_alpha   90.00
_cell.angle_beta   90.00
_cell.angle_gamma   90.00
#
_symmetry.space_group_name_H-M   'P 1'
#
loop_
_entity.id
_entity.type
_entity.pdbx_description
1 polymer ?
#
loop_
_entity_poly.entity_id
_entity_poly.type
_entity_poly.pdbx_seq_one_letter_code
_entity_poly.pdbx_strand_id
1 'polypeptide(L)'
;MTTVSIDARRLAVLLGGVCFALAASATDVGHVSLLIGEARVVRADGTPEVLQRGAQIRVGDRIETSANGHVHMRFVDNAAVSVRPDSSLEVQAYRFDVLRPESNEVKFRVEKGTSRSISGAATDLDKSRFRLNTPIAAIGVRGTDFIVQTDPTGVRATVSDGAIVVGALGAGCSAAGLGPCSGAQVRELSADMGRLMAEVRPNDQATRILPAADLSVATAASRIERSDAARPLSPSAAHAIGLAAAEPTPG
;
A
#
# COMPACT_ATOMS: atom_id res chain seq x y z
N MET A 1 -42.20 28.56 -69.95
CA MET A 1 -42.42 27.80 -68.69
C MET A 1 -42.06 26.35 -68.97
N THR A 2 -40.85 25.94 -68.62
CA THR A 2 -40.33 24.59 -68.87
C THR A 2 -39.78 24.05 -67.56
N THR A 3 -40.41 22.99 -67.08
CA THR A 3 -40.01 22.14 -65.94
C THR A 3 -38.73 21.38 -66.27
N VAL A 4 -37.77 21.34 -65.35
CA VAL A 4 -36.60 20.43 -65.41
C VAL A 4 -36.69 19.43 -64.27
N SER A 5 -36.70 18.17 -64.67
CA SER A 5 -36.82 16.94 -63.88
C SER A 5 -35.56 16.67 -63.05
N ILE A 6 -35.77 16.15 -61.84
CA ILE A 6 -34.73 15.72 -60.89
C ILE A 6 -34.16 14.38 -61.35
N ASP A 7 -32.86 14.33 -61.65
CA ASP A 7 -32.19 13.11 -62.09
C ASP A 7 -31.55 12.39 -60.89
N ALA A 8 -32.09 11.22 -60.57
CA ALA A 8 -31.81 10.41 -59.39
C ALA A 8 -30.57 9.52 -59.56
N ARG A 9 -29.41 10.11 -59.87
CA ARG A 9 -28.17 9.36 -60.03
C ARG A 9 -26.97 10.16 -59.55
N ARG A 10 -26.26 9.58 -58.58
CA ARG A 10 -24.90 9.88 -58.07
C ARG A 10 -24.81 10.88 -56.92
N LEU A 11 -24.90 10.36 -55.69
CA LEU A 11 -23.99 10.78 -54.62
C LEU A 11 -23.92 9.68 -53.54
N ALA A 12 -23.05 8.70 -53.78
CA ALA A 12 -22.59 7.80 -52.73
C ALA A 12 -21.63 8.60 -51.83
N VAL A 13 -22.15 9.19 -50.75
CA VAL A 13 -21.33 9.81 -49.71
C VAL A 13 -21.16 8.77 -48.60
N LEU A 14 -19.96 8.19 -48.56
CA LEU A 14 -19.45 7.37 -47.47
C LEU A 14 -19.57 8.14 -46.15
N LEU A 15 -20.56 7.82 -45.33
CA LEU A 15 -20.56 8.15 -43.90
C LEU A 15 -19.51 7.28 -43.21
N GLY A 16 -18.24 7.66 -43.34
CA GLY A 16 -17.15 7.18 -42.50
C GLY A 16 -17.32 7.77 -41.11
N GLY A 17 -17.88 6.99 -40.19
CA GLY A 17 -17.95 7.33 -38.77
C GLY A 17 -16.53 7.43 -38.19
N VAL A 18 -16.04 8.67 -38.06
CA VAL A 18 -14.83 8.96 -37.29
C VAL A 18 -15.18 8.80 -35.81
N CYS A 19 -14.96 7.60 -35.29
CA CYS A 19 -15.02 7.33 -33.86
C CYS A 19 -13.77 7.97 -33.24
N PHE A 20 -13.91 9.23 -32.80
CA PHE A 20 -12.86 9.94 -32.07
C PHE A 20 -12.77 9.31 -30.68
N ALA A 21 -11.90 8.31 -30.51
CA ALA A 21 -11.59 7.77 -29.20
C ALA A 21 -10.90 8.88 -28.39
N LEU A 22 -11.60 9.46 -27.42
CA LEU A 22 -10.98 10.34 -26.43
C LEU A 22 -10.00 9.48 -25.62
N ALA A 23 -8.71 9.58 -25.94
CA ALA A 23 -7.66 9.11 -25.06
C ALA A 23 -7.69 9.99 -23.80
N ALA A 24 -8.23 9.47 -22.70
CA ALA A 24 -8.10 10.11 -21.40
C ALA A 24 -6.59 10.17 -21.06
N SER A 25 -6.04 11.39 -20.97
CA SER A 25 -4.63 11.58 -20.65
C SER A 25 -4.40 11.17 -19.20
N ALA A 26 -3.67 10.07 -18.99
CA ALA A 26 -3.26 9.66 -17.66
C ALA A 26 -2.31 10.73 -17.08
N THR A 27 -2.72 11.34 -15.96
CA THR A 27 -1.96 12.41 -15.31
C THR A 27 -0.95 11.80 -14.36
N ASP A 28 0.32 12.13 -14.54
CA ASP A 28 1.39 11.75 -13.61
C ASP A 28 1.24 12.56 -12.31
N VAL A 29 1.19 11.87 -11.18
CA VAL A 29 0.94 12.47 -9.85
C VAL A 29 2.03 12.13 -8.84
N GLY A 30 3.01 11.32 -9.23
CA GLY A 30 4.16 10.97 -8.42
C GLY A 30 5.14 10.08 -9.16
N HIS A 31 6.16 9.62 -8.46
CA HIS A 31 7.16 8.69 -8.98
C HIS A 31 7.68 7.73 -7.91
N VAL A 32 8.24 6.61 -8.34
CA VAL A 32 8.92 5.65 -7.47
C VAL A 32 10.30 6.18 -7.09
N SER A 33 10.46 6.59 -5.84
CA SER A 33 11.73 7.11 -5.30
C SER A 33 12.72 6.00 -4.93
N LEU A 34 12.21 4.86 -4.44
CA LEU A 34 12.97 3.68 -4.05
C LEU A 34 12.16 2.42 -4.37
N LEU A 35 12.85 1.39 -4.86
CA LEU A 35 12.33 0.04 -5.04
C LEU A 35 13.36 -0.94 -4.49
N ILE A 36 12.93 -1.83 -3.62
CA ILE A 36 13.68 -2.98 -3.13
C ILE A 36 12.91 -4.24 -3.51
N GLY A 37 13.58 -5.25 -4.05
CA GLY A 37 12.94 -6.48 -4.51
C GLY A 37 12.03 -6.27 -5.72
N GLU A 38 10.94 -7.05 -5.78
CA GLU A 38 10.05 -7.09 -6.95
C GLU A 38 8.70 -6.42 -6.68
N ALA A 39 8.24 -5.64 -7.65
CA ALA A 39 6.92 -5.05 -7.67
C ALA A 39 6.43 -4.86 -9.10
N ARG A 40 5.12 -4.71 -9.27
CA ARG A 40 4.49 -4.34 -10.53
C ARG A 40 3.50 -3.21 -10.32
N VAL A 41 3.23 -2.48 -11.39
CA VAL A 41 2.08 -1.57 -11.49
C VAL A 41 1.07 -2.19 -12.45
N VAL A 42 -0.19 -2.24 -12.04
CA VAL A 42 -1.31 -2.48 -12.94
C VAL A 42 -1.88 -1.11 -13.26
N ARG A 43 -1.76 -0.70 -14.53
CA ARG A 43 -2.26 0.59 -15.02
C ARG A 43 -3.78 0.65 -14.96
N ALA A 44 -4.34 1.84 -15.11
CA ALA A 44 -5.78 2.06 -15.10
C ALA A 44 -6.55 1.27 -16.19
N ASP A 45 -5.90 0.95 -17.31
CA ASP A 45 -6.44 0.12 -18.39
C ASP A 45 -6.32 -1.39 -18.12
N GLY A 46 -5.76 -1.78 -16.96
CA GLY A 46 -5.53 -3.16 -16.55
C GLY A 46 -4.19 -3.73 -17.00
N THR A 47 -3.39 -2.99 -17.76
CA THR A 47 -2.08 -3.46 -18.26
C THR A 47 -1.08 -3.62 -17.11
N PRO A 48 -0.53 -4.83 -16.88
CA PRO A 48 0.52 -5.03 -15.88
C PRO A 48 1.90 -4.67 -16.45
N GLU A 49 2.68 -3.93 -15.68
CA GLU A 49 4.07 -3.57 -16.00
C GLU A 49 4.97 -3.82 -14.80
N VAL A 50 6.21 -4.28 -15.06
CA VAL A 50 7.23 -4.39 -14.01
C VAL A 50 7.56 -2.99 -13.49
N LEU A 51 7.47 -2.80 -12.18
CA LEU A 51 7.76 -1.51 -11.57
C LEU A 51 9.26 -1.31 -11.47
N GLN A 52 9.73 -0.10 -11.78
CA GLN A 52 11.14 0.27 -11.68
C GLN A 52 11.27 1.55 -10.87
N ARG A 53 12.45 1.76 -10.27
CA ARG A 53 12.78 3.05 -9.67
C ARG A 53 12.71 4.15 -10.73
N GLY A 54 12.12 5.30 -10.37
CA GLY A 54 11.90 6.43 -11.26
C GLY A 54 10.65 6.33 -12.13
N ALA A 55 9.93 5.20 -12.11
CA ALA A 55 8.67 5.06 -12.83
C ALA A 55 7.64 6.08 -12.35
N GLN A 56 6.88 6.65 -13.29
CA GLN A 56 5.78 7.57 -13.00
C GLN A 56 4.57 6.81 -12.45
N ILE A 57 3.91 7.44 -11.48
CA ILE A 57 2.69 6.98 -10.83
C ILE A 57 1.54 7.87 -11.30
N ARG A 58 0.45 7.24 -11.70
CA ARG A 58 -0.73 7.90 -12.26
C ARG A 58 -1.97 7.58 -11.46
N VAL A 59 -2.99 8.42 -11.59
CA VAL A 59 -4.31 8.09 -11.06
C VAL A 59 -4.84 6.85 -11.79
N GLY A 60 -5.37 5.89 -11.01
CA GLY A 60 -5.82 4.58 -11.45
C GLY A 60 -4.74 3.49 -11.41
N ASP A 61 -3.48 3.83 -11.12
CA ASP A 61 -2.43 2.82 -10.96
C ASP A 61 -2.63 2.03 -9.66
N ARG A 62 -2.48 0.70 -9.76
CA ARG A 62 -2.40 -0.21 -8.61
C ARG A 62 -1.00 -0.81 -8.50
N ILE A 63 -0.35 -0.51 -7.37
CA ILE A 63 1.00 -0.96 -7.03
C ILE A 63 0.91 -2.24 -6.22
N GLU A 64 1.55 -3.30 -6.72
CA GLU A 64 1.54 -4.63 -6.11
C GLU A 64 2.98 -5.07 -5.83
N THR A 65 3.27 -5.42 -4.58
CA THR A 65 4.59 -5.87 -4.13
C THR A 65 4.63 -7.37 -3.89
N SER A 66 5.74 -8.00 -4.26
CA SER A 66 6.03 -9.39 -3.92
C SER A 66 6.46 -9.52 -2.43
N ALA A 67 6.73 -10.75 -1.97
CA ALA A 67 7.16 -11.03 -0.60
C ALA A 67 8.53 -10.41 -0.22
N ASN A 68 9.35 -10.05 -1.20
CA ASN A 68 10.60 -9.28 -1.00
C ASN A 68 10.48 -7.82 -1.47
N GLY A 69 9.29 -7.41 -1.92
CA GLY A 69 9.03 -6.13 -2.56
C GLY A 69 8.75 -5.00 -1.57
N HIS A 70 9.43 -3.87 -1.70
CA HIS A 70 9.13 -2.66 -0.94
C HIS A 70 9.30 -1.44 -1.85
N VAL A 71 8.23 -0.67 -1.99
CA VAL A 71 8.16 0.50 -2.87
C VAL A 71 8.00 1.74 -2.02
N HIS A 72 8.77 2.79 -2.30
CA HIS A 72 8.52 4.14 -1.78
C HIS A 72 8.21 5.08 -2.94
N MET A 73 7.09 5.79 -2.83
CA MET A 73 6.63 6.76 -3.81
C MET A 73 6.67 8.17 -3.22
N ARG A 74 6.98 9.14 -4.07
CA ARG A 74 6.88 10.57 -3.77
C ARG A 74 5.89 11.20 -4.73
N PHE A 75 4.94 11.96 -4.20
CA PHE A 75 3.91 12.62 -4.97
C PHE A 75 4.24 14.09 -5.21
N VAL A 76 3.50 14.71 -6.13
CA VAL A 76 3.72 16.10 -6.58
C VAL A 76 3.59 17.16 -5.48
N ASP A 77 2.95 16.84 -4.36
CA ASP A 77 2.76 17.72 -3.20
C ASP A 77 3.77 17.45 -2.06
N ASN A 78 4.81 16.65 -2.34
CA ASN A 78 5.79 16.10 -1.40
C ASN A 78 5.30 15.02 -0.42
N ALA A 79 4.06 14.53 -0.55
CA ALA A 79 3.60 13.36 0.20
C ALA A 79 4.50 12.15 -0.09
N ALA A 80 4.65 11.28 0.90
CA ALA A 80 5.41 10.05 0.79
C ALA A 80 4.54 8.87 1.17
N VAL A 81 4.52 7.84 0.31
CA VAL A 81 3.78 6.60 0.55
C VAL A 81 4.71 5.43 0.36
N SER A 82 4.73 4.47 1.29
CA SER A 82 5.45 3.22 1.12
C SER A 82 4.50 2.02 1.14
N VAL A 83 4.72 1.09 0.22
CA VAL A 83 3.98 -0.16 0.09
C VAL A 83 4.94 -1.29 0.49
N ARG A 84 4.67 -1.93 1.63
CA ARG A 84 5.51 -2.98 2.22
C ARG A 84 5.38 -4.30 1.43
N PRO A 85 6.13 -5.36 1.78
CA PRO A 85 5.96 -6.68 1.17
C PRO A 85 4.51 -7.19 1.18
N ASP A 86 4.19 -8.02 0.18
CA ASP A 86 2.89 -8.70 0.02
C ASP A 86 1.66 -7.78 0.01
N SER A 87 1.81 -6.55 -0.47
CA SER A 87 0.80 -5.50 -0.35
C SER A 87 0.27 -5.05 -1.72
N SER A 88 -0.91 -4.43 -1.72
CA SER A 88 -1.53 -3.84 -2.91
C SER A 88 -2.17 -2.50 -2.55
N LEU A 89 -1.74 -1.43 -3.24
CA LEU A 89 -2.25 -0.06 -3.06
C LEU A 89 -2.65 0.54 -4.41
N GLU A 90 -3.85 1.10 -4.48
CA GLU A 90 -4.39 1.82 -5.63
C GLU A 90 -4.43 3.33 -5.37
N VAL A 91 -4.02 4.12 -6.36
CA VAL A 91 -4.18 5.59 -6.38
C VAL A 91 -5.50 5.93 -7.04
N GLN A 92 -6.57 6.11 -6.26
CA GLN A 92 -7.93 6.30 -6.79
C GLN A 92 -8.18 7.73 -7.27
N ALA A 93 -7.67 8.72 -6.55
CA ALA A 93 -7.74 10.12 -6.94
C ALA A 93 -6.53 10.87 -6.38
N TYR A 94 -6.01 11.80 -7.16
CA TYR A 94 -4.92 12.66 -6.71
C TYR A 94 -4.98 13.98 -7.48
N ARG A 95 -5.28 15.06 -6.77
CA ARG A 95 -5.36 16.43 -7.30
C ARG A 95 -4.70 17.36 -6.30
N PHE A 96 -3.78 18.17 -6.82
CA PHE A 96 -3.08 19.18 -6.05
C PHE A 96 -3.02 20.49 -6.85
N ASP A 97 -3.61 21.54 -6.29
CA ASP A 97 -3.61 22.90 -6.82
C ASP A 97 -3.41 23.87 -5.65
N VAL A 98 -2.23 24.47 -5.59
CA VAL A 98 -1.85 25.43 -4.53
C VAL A 98 -2.74 26.68 -4.55
N LEU A 99 -3.24 27.07 -5.73
CA LEU A 99 -4.08 28.26 -5.89
C LEU A 99 -5.56 27.99 -5.59
N ARG A 100 -5.96 26.71 -5.59
CA ARG A 100 -7.33 26.26 -5.27
C ARG A 100 -7.32 25.09 -4.27
N PRO A 101 -6.95 25.35 -3.01
CA PRO A 101 -6.89 24.32 -1.96
C PRO A 101 -8.16 23.47 -1.82
N GLU A 102 -9.33 24.07 -2.01
CA GLU A 102 -10.65 23.41 -1.93
C GLU A 102 -10.87 22.34 -3.01
N SER A 103 -10.06 22.38 -4.07
CA SER A 103 -10.06 21.40 -5.14
C SER A 103 -9.08 20.25 -4.89
N ASN A 104 -8.22 20.35 -3.87
CA ASN A 104 -7.29 19.28 -3.54
C ASN A 104 -8.03 18.00 -3.17
N GLU A 105 -7.50 16.87 -3.61
CA GLU A 105 -8.10 15.58 -3.32
C GLU A 105 -7.02 14.51 -3.31
N VAL A 106 -6.99 13.70 -2.26
CA VAL A 106 -6.08 12.57 -2.17
C VAL A 106 -6.88 11.36 -1.74
N LYS A 107 -6.98 10.36 -2.61
CA LYS A 107 -7.70 9.13 -2.34
C LYS A 107 -6.86 7.92 -2.70
N PHE A 108 -6.55 7.13 -1.68
CA PHE A 108 -5.87 5.85 -1.82
C PHE A 108 -6.79 4.70 -1.41
N ARG A 109 -6.50 3.51 -1.92
CA ARG A 109 -7.07 2.27 -1.40
C ARG A 109 -5.97 1.25 -1.18
N VAL A 110 -5.91 0.68 0.02
CA VAL A 110 -5.06 -0.47 0.32
C VAL A 110 -5.94 -1.72 0.29
N GLU A 111 -5.76 -2.58 -0.71
CA GLU A 111 -6.57 -3.79 -0.85
C GLU A 111 -6.13 -4.87 0.13
N LYS A 112 -4.81 -5.02 0.31
CA LYS A 112 -4.18 -5.97 1.24
C LYS A 112 -2.80 -5.52 1.66
N GLY A 113 -2.32 -6.05 2.79
CA GLY A 113 -0.97 -5.85 3.28
C GLY A 113 -0.83 -4.55 4.07
N THR A 114 0.33 -3.90 3.99
CA THR A 114 0.68 -2.74 4.80
C THR A 114 1.16 -1.56 3.95
N SER A 115 0.63 -0.38 4.24
CA SER A 115 1.08 0.89 3.68
C SER A 115 1.43 1.86 4.80
N ARG A 116 2.50 2.65 4.61
CA ARG A 116 2.76 3.86 5.40
C ARG A 116 2.48 5.07 4.52
N SER A 117 1.77 6.05 5.06
CA SER A 117 1.46 7.29 4.36
C SER A 117 1.85 8.47 5.24
N ILE A 118 2.58 9.40 4.64
CA ILE A 118 2.93 10.71 5.20
C ILE A 118 2.25 11.72 4.29
N SER A 119 1.31 12.48 4.85
CA SER A 119 0.57 13.49 4.09
C SER A 119 1.49 14.59 3.55
N GLY A 120 1.13 15.15 2.39
CA GLY A 120 1.82 16.28 1.77
C GLY A 120 0.97 17.55 1.77
N ALA A 121 1.43 18.54 1.02
CA ALA A 121 0.86 19.89 1.01
C ALA A 121 -0.63 19.92 0.60
N ALA A 122 -1.09 18.98 -0.23
CA ALA A 122 -2.51 18.94 -0.62
C ALA A 122 -3.43 18.77 0.60
N THR A 123 -3.02 17.91 1.53
CA THR A 123 -3.75 17.61 2.77
C THR A 123 -3.52 18.67 3.83
N ASP A 124 -2.32 19.25 3.90
CA ASP A 124 -2.03 20.31 4.87
C ASP A 124 -2.90 21.54 4.62
N LEU A 125 -3.09 21.89 3.34
CA LEU A 125 -3.95 22.97 2.87
C LEU A 125 -5.45 22.64 3.03
N ASP A 126 -5.87 21.41 2.72
CA ASP A 126 -7.25 20.95 2.93
C ASP A 126 -7.31 19.52 3.49
N LYS A 127 -7.51 19.44 4.81
CA LYS A 127 -7.59 18.16 5.56
C LYS A 127 -8.89 17.42 5.28
N SER A 128 -9.91 18.07 4.71
CA SER A 128 -11.24 17.50 4.53
C SER A 128 -11.33 16.56 3.31
N ARG A 129 -10.30 16.51 2.46
CA ARG A 129 -10.33 15.78 1.18
C ARG A 129 -9.25 14.71 1.02
N PHE A 130 -8.65 14.29 2.13
CA PHE A 130 -7.80 13.09 2.16
C PHE A 130 -8.59 11.87 2.62
N ARG A 131 -8.41 10.76 1.92
CA ARG A 131 -9.07 9.48 2.21
C ARG A 131 -8.15 8.30 1.90
N LEU A 132 -7.96 7.40 2.85
CA LEU A 132 -7.42 6.06 2.60
C LEU A 132 -8.48 5.03 2.93
N ASN A 133 -8.89 4.26 1.94
CA ASN A 133 -9.84 3.16 2.13
C ASN A 133 -9.11 1.82 2.23
N THR A 134 -9.73 0.88 2.93
CA THR A 134 -9.46 -0.56 2.85
C THR A 134 -10.77 -1.27 2.48
N PRO A 135 -10.80 -2.61 2.36
CA PRO A 135 -12.05 -3.32 2.09
C PRO A 135 -13.15 -3.09 3.14
N ILE A 136 -12.78 -2.85 4.42
CA ILE A 136 -13.75 -2.78 5.53
C ILE A 136 -13.67 -1.50 6.36
N ALA A 137 -12.68 -0.63 6.13
CA ALA A 137 -12.49 0.58 6.92
C ALA A 137 -12.06 1.74 6.03
N ALA A 138 -12.19 2.93 6.57
CA ALA A 138 -11.66 4.11 5.96
C ALA A 138 -11.05 5.06 6.97
N ILE A 139 -10.00 5.72 6.51
CA ILE A 139 -9.12 6.55 7.30
C ILE A 139 -9.11 7.94 6.66
N GLY A 140 -9.55 8.93 7.44
CA GLY A 140 -9.26 10.33 7.16
C GLY A 140 -8.11 10.79 8.03
N VAL A 141 -7.47 11.88 7.63
CA VAL A 141 -6.29 12.41 8.32
C VAL A 141 -6.52 13.85 8.74
N ARG A 142 -5.80 14.28 9.77
CA ARG A 142 -5.69 15.69 10.18
C ARG A 142 -4.24 16.18 10.10
N GLY A 143 -3.49 15.71 9.09
CA GLY A 143 -2.07 16.02 8.81
C GLY A 143 -1.13 15.06 9.54
N THR A 144 -0.81 13.89 8.94
CA THR A 144 -0.28 12.77 9.72
C THR A 144 0.68 11.84 8.96
N ASP A 145 1.56 11.22 9.73
CA ASP A 145 2.36 10.04 9.38
C ASP A 145 1.75 8.83 10.07
N PHE A 146 1.23 7.89 9.29
CA PHE A 146 0.49 6.75 9.80
C PHE A 146 0.74 5.49 8.99
N ILE A 147 0.53 4.34 9.63
CA ILE A 147 0.63 3.01 9.03
C ILE A 147 -0.75 2.38 9.06
N VAL A 148 -1.15 1.76 7.96
CA VAL A 148 -2.35 0.93 7.86
C VAL A 148 -1.95 -0.46 7.40
N GLN A 149 -2.39 -1.46 8.14
CA GLN A 149 -2.35 -2.86 7.75
C GLN A 149 -3.78 -3.37 7.56
N THR A 150 -4.04 -4.08 6.46
CA THR A 150 -5.33 -4.71 6.17
C THR A 150 -5.11 -6.12 5.67
N ASP A 151 -5.82 -7.06 6.30
CA ASP A 151 -5.79 -8.48 5.99
C ASP A 151 -7.19 -9.07 6.27
N PRO A 152 -7.44 -10.37 6.00
CA PRO A 152 -8.75 -10.96 6.22
C PRO A 152 -9.25 -10.91 7.68
N THR A 153 -8.37 -10.71 8.66
CA THR A 153 -8.72 -10.62 10.09
C THR A 153 -9.16 -9.21 10.50
N GLY A 154 -8.84 -8.20 9.68
CA GLY A 154 -9.29 -6.83 9.88
C GLY A 154 -8.28 -5.78 9.45
N VAL A 155 -8.50 -4.57 9.95
CA VAL A 155 -7.69 -3.39 9.71
C VAL A 155 -7.09 -2.92 11.01
N ARG A 156 -5.79 -2.62 10.99
CA ARG A 156 -5.06 -2.02 12.10
C ARG A 156 -4.36 -0.76 11.61
N ALA A 157 -4.44 0.31 12.39
CA ALA A 157 -3.76 1.56 12.08
C ALA A 157 -3.04 2.13 13.29
N THR A 158 -1.85 2.67 13.05
CA THR A 158 -1.05 3.40 14.06
C THR A 158 -0.62 4.75 13.52
N VAL A 159 -0.39 5.70 14.42
CA VAL A 159 -0.01 7.07 14.10
C VAL A 159 1.35 7.37 14.74
N SER A 160 2.25 7.91 13.93
CA SER A 160 3.59 8.35 14.37
C SER A 160 3.64 9.87 14.58
N ASP A 161 2.88 10.64 13.80
CA ASP A 161 2.77 12.09 13.94
C ASP A 161 1.37 12.56 13.53
N GLY A 162 0.83 13.61 14.16
CA GLY A 162 -0.51 14.14 13.88
C GLY A 162 -1.66 13.24 14.38
N ALA A 163 -2.74 13.18 13.59
CA ALA A 163 -3.94 12.39 13.94
C ALA A 163 -4.67 11.80 12.72
N ILE A 164 -5.31 10.65 12.94
CA ILE A 164 -6.22 9.99 11.99
C ILE A 164 -7.59 9.79 12.61
N VAL A 165 -8.61 9.73 11.75
CA VAL A 165 -9.95 9.28 12.11
C VAL A 165 -10.24 8.01 11.34
N VAL A 166 -10.52 6.93 12.05
CA VAL A 166 -10.82 5.62 11.49
C VAL A 166 -12.29 5.30 11.70
N GLY A 167 -12.95 4.87 10.62
CA GLY A 167 -14.33 4.40 10.65
C GLY A 167 -14.49 3.10 9.87
N ALA A 168 -15.29 2.17 10.41
CA ALA A 168 -15.71 0.98 9.67
C ALA A 168 -16.60 1.41 8.49
N LEU A 169 -16.36 0.85 7.30
CA LEU A 169 -17.19 1.11 6.12
C LEU A 169 -18.57 0.48 6.32
N GLY A 170 -19.62 1.25 6.01
CA GLY A 170 -21.01 0.84 6.25
C GLY A 170 -21.97 2.02 6.28
N ALA A 171 -23.08 1.87 7.00
CA ALA A 171 -24.21 2.80 6.99
C ALA A 171 -23.86 4.26 7.38
N GLY A 172 -22.75 4.48 8.09
CA GLY A 172 -22.28 5.82 8.48
C GLY A 172 -20.95 6.25 7.85
N CYS A 173 -20.37 5.45 6.96
CA CYS A 173 -19.05 5.69 6.39
C CYS A 173 -18.96 5.03 5.02
N SER A 174 -19.19 5.81 3.96
CA SER A 174 -19.17 5.30 2.58
C SER A 174 -17.75 5.24 2.01
N ALA A 175 -17.46 4.21 1.21
CA ALA A 175 -16.21 4.10 0.46
C ALA A 175 -16.10 5.19 -0.62
N ALA A 176 -17.22 5.67 -1.14
CA ALA A 176 -17.26 6.76 -2.12
C ALA A 176 -16.95 8.12 -1.48
N GLY A 177 -17.07 8.23 -0.15
CA GLY A 177 -16.83 9.47 0.58
C GLY A 177 -15.41 10.02 0.43
N LEU A 178 -15.27 11.28 0.86
CA LEU A 178 -14.02 12.02 0.97
C LEU A 178 -13.86 12.48 2.42
N GLY A 179 -12.59 12.61 2.85
CA GLY A 179 -12.27 13.06 4.19
C GLY A 179 -12.49 12.03 5.30
N PRO A 180 -12.37 12.46 6.56
CA PRO A 180 -12.74 11.69 7.75
C PRO A 180 -14.21 11.25 7.74
N CYS A 181 -14.47 10.03 8.24
CA CYS A 181 -15.84 9.66 8.57
C CYS A 181 -16.31 10.36 9.85
N SER A 182 -17.62 10.53 9.98
CA SER A 182 -18.28 11.13 11.14
C SER A 182 -19.26 10.17 11.80
N GLY A 183 -19.56 10.39 13.08
CA GLY A 183 -20.56 9.63 13.84
C GLY A 183 -19.99 8.93 15.06
N ALA A 184 -20.86 8.33 15.88
CA ALA A 184 -20.47 7.72 17.16
C ALA A 184 -19.56 6.48 17.01
N GLN A 185 -19.53 5.89 15.81
CA GLN A 185 -18.80 4.67 15.49
C GLN A 185 -17.35 4.88 15.03
N VAL A 186 -16.95 6.12 14.76
CA VAL A 186 -15.57 6.45 14.35
C VAL A 186 -14.70 6.69 15.58
N ARG A 187 -13.39 6.49 15.46
CA ARG A 187 -12.44 6.84 16.50
C ARG A 187 -11.34 7.71 15.93
N GLU A 188 -11.00 8.75 16.67
CA GLU A 188 -9.78 9.50 16.45
C GLU A 188 -8.63 8.80 17.18
N LEU A 189 -7.49 8.73 16.51
CA LEU A 189 -6.22 8.26 17.06
C LEU A 189 -5.15 9.29 16.71
N SER A 190 -4.44 9.80 17.71
CA SER A 190 -3.36 10.77 17.55
C SER A 190 -2.08 10.29 18.22
N ALA A 191 -0.95 10.84 17.77
CA ALA A 191 0.38 10.45 18.26
C ALA A 191 0.58 10.73 19.76
N ASP A 192 -0.13 11.71 20.32
CA ASP A 192 -0.08 12.11 21.73
C ASP A 192 -0.88 11.17 22.66
N MET A 193 -1.73 10.30 22.13
CA MET A 193 -2.46 9.29 22.93
C MET A 193 -1.55 8.14 23.41
N GLY A 194 -0.25 8.18 23.05
CA GLY A 194 0.74 7.18 23.40
C GLY A 194 0.71 5.98 22.45
N ARG A 195 1.14 4.81 22.95
CA ARG A 195 1.27 3.59 22.15
C ARG A 195 -0.08 2.90 21.92
N LEU A 196 -0.95 3.51 21.14
CA LEU A 196 -2.26 2.97 20.79
C LEU A 196 -2.38 2.65 19.30
N MET A 197 -3.33 1.78 18.96
CA MET A 197 -3.73 1.45 17.60
C MET A 197 -5.24 1.45 17.46
N ALA A 198 -5.72 1.79 16.27
CA ALA A 198 -7.11 1.61 15.88
C ALA A 198 -7.30 0.25 15.21
N GLU A 199 -8.32 -0.51 15.62
CA GLU A 199 -8.69 -1.81 15.06
C GLU A 199 -10.14 -1.78 14.55
N VAL A 200 -10.35 -2.32 13.36
CA VAL A 200 -11.67 -2.65 12.79
C VAL A 200 -11.64 -4.11 12.36
N ARG A 201 -12.50 -4.96 12.91
CA ARG A 201 -12.64 -6.37 12.47
C ARG A 201 -13.75 -6.53 11.44
N PRO A 202 -13.76 -7.63 10.69
CA PRO A 202 -14.91 -7.98 9.86
C PRO A 202 -16.21 -7.95 10.67
N ASN A 203 -17.24 -7.33 10.10
CA ASN A 203 -18.57 -7.11 10.69
C ASN A 203 -18.64 -6.11 11.86
N ASP A 204 -17.51 -5.53 12.30
CA ASP A 204 -17.55 -4.45 13.29
C ASP A 204 -18.32 -3.25 12.71
N GLN A 205 -19.23 -2.70 13.51
CA GLN A 205 -19.92 -1.45 13.18
C GLN A 205 -19.18 -0.23 13.70
N ALA A 206 -18.16 -0.41 14.55
CA ALA A 206 -17.41 0.66 15.20
C ALA A 206 -15.92 0.33 15.34
N THR A 207 -15.09 1.35 15.33
CA THR A 207 -13.64 1.22 15.55
C THR A 207 -13.31 1.09 17.03
N ARG A 208 -12.32 0.26 17.37
CA ARG A 208 -11.80 0.09 18.73
C ARG A 208 -10.39 0.66 18.82
N ILE A 209 -10.09 1.36 19.92
CA ILE A 209 -8.73 1.78 20.23
C ILE A 209 -8.15 0.79 21.23
N LEU A 210 -7.00 0.22 20.90
CA LEU A 210 -6.33 -0.82 21.66
C LEU A 210 -4.88 -0.41 21.92
N PRO A 211 -4.22 -0.91 22.97
CA PRO A 211 -2.78 -0.79 23.10
C PRO A 211 -2.08 -1.37 21.87
N ALA A 212 -1.14 -0.61 21.28
CA ALA A 212 -0.26 -1.10 20.24
C ALA A 212 0.77 -2.03 20.88
N ALA A 213 0.36 -3.27 21.17
CA ALA A 213 1.30 -4.37 21.32
C ALA A 213 2.17 -4.39 20.06
N ASP A 214 3.49 -4.47 20.23
CA ASP A 214 4.50 -4.24 19.20
C ASP A 214 4.09 -4.78 17.81
N LEU A 215 3.59 -3.90 16.93
CA LEU A 215 3.48 -4.17 15.48
C LEU A 215 4.87 -4.20 14.82
N SER A 216 5.93 -3.98 15.59
CA SER A 216 7.29 -4.32 15.21
C SER A 216 7.46 -5.84 15.34
N VAL A 217 8.01 -6.46 14.31
CA VAL A 217 8.42 -7.88 14.27
C VAL A 217 7.35 -8.85 13.76
N ALA A 218 6.89 -8.61 12.53
CA ALA A 218 6.71 -9.72 11.56
C ALA A 218 8.06 -10.09 10.92
N THR A 219 9.10 -10.16 11.73
CA THR A 219 10.41 -10.73 11.42
C THR A 219 10.52 -11.99 12.28
N ALA A 220 10.87 -13.14 11.68
CA ALA A 220 11.06 -14.44 12.35
C ALA A 220 9.80 -15.24 12.71
N ALA A 221 9.13 -15.82 11.70
CA ALA A 221 8.51 -17.14 11.87
C ALA A 221 8.58 -18.01 10.61
N SER A 222 9.60 -17.79 9.77
CA SER A 222 9.98 -18.78 8.76
C SER A 222 11.48 -18.97 8.76
N ARG A 223 11.89 -20.21 9.02
CA ARG A 223 13.16 -20.85 8.66
C ARG A 223 14.30 -20.84 9.70
N ILE A 224 14.63 -22.07 10.13
CA ILE A 224 15.90 -22.59 10.71
C ILE A 224 16.15 -22.10 12.15
N GLU A 225 15.96 -22.87 13.22
CA GLU A 225 16.60 -24.14 13.55
C GLU A 225 15.66 -25.05 14.35
N ARG A 226 15.18 -26.13 13.73
CA ARG A 226 14.77 -27.34 14.44
C ARG A 226 15.29 -28.52 13.66
N SER A 227 16.61 -28.65 13.65
CA SER A 227 17.34 -29.83 13.18
C SER A 227 18.34 -30.27 14.26
N ASP A 228 17.88 -30.31 15.51
CA ASP A 228 18.49 -31.22 16.48
C ASP A 228 18.03 -32.63 16.14
N ALA A 229 18.76 -33.20 15.18
CA ALA A 229 18.74 -34.62 14.90
C ALA A 229 19.19 -35.34 16.16
N ALA A 230 18.25 -36.08 16.74
CA ALA A 230 18.52 -37.15 17.68
C ALA A 230 19.62 -38.07 17.10
N ARG A 231 20.70 -38.24 17.85
CA ARG A 231 21.61 -39.38 17.69
C ARG A 231 22.04 -39.88 19.07
N PRO A 232 21.83 -41.16 19.39
CA PRO A 232 22.12 -41.71 20.71
C PRO A 232 23.63 -41.91 20.90
N LEU A 233 24.07 -41.77 22.15
CA LEU A 233 25.44 -42.04 22.59
C LEU A 233 25.64 -43.52 22.97
N SER A 234 26.88 -43.98 22.76
CA SER A 234 27.57 -45.18 23.28
C SER A 234 27.77 -46.32 22.27
N PRO A 235 28.88 -47.12 22.30
CA PRO A 235 29.90 -47.26 23.35
C PRO A 235 31.40 -47.27 22.92
N SER A 236 32.26 -47.06 23.93
CA SER A 236 33.53 -47.76 24.26
C SER A 236 34.52 -48.19 23.16
N ALA A 237 35.77 -47.72 23.24
CA ALA A 237 36.96 -48.52 23.63
C ALA A 237 38.31 -47.92 23.14
N ALA A 238 39.26 -47.87 24.09
CA ALA A 238 40.72 -48.10 23.98
C ALA A 238 41.55 -47.42 22.86
N HIS A 239 42.55 -46.63 23.29
CA HIS A 239 43.96 -46.99 23.05
C HIS A 239 44.89 -46.25 24.03
N ALA A 240 45.64 -47.04 24.81
CA ALA A 240 46.72 -46.61 25.67
C ALA A 240 47.97 -46.31 24.82
N ILE A 241 48.64 -45.20 25.12
CA ILE A 241 49.91 -44.84 24.51
C ILE A 241 51.02 -45.51 25.33
N GLY A 242 51.71 -46.45 24.70
CA GLY A 242 52.97 -47.02 25.21
C GLY A 242 54.10 -46.02 25.01
N LEU A 243 54.87 -45.80 26.09
CA LEU A 243 56.11 -45.03 26.07
C LEU A 243 57.27 -46.01 26.29
N ALA A 244 57.99 -46.31 25.22
CA ALA A 244 59.27 -47.01 25.26
C ALA A 244 60.38 -45.98 25.00
N ALA A 245 61.31 -45.84 25.94
CA ALA A 245 62.58 -45.16 25.72
C ALA A 245 63.67 -46.06 26.31
N ALA A 246 64.51 -46.57 25.41
CA ALA A 246 65.68 -47.38 25.71
C ALA A 246 66.85 -46.50 26.15
N GLU A 247 67.60 -46.98 27.14
CA GLU A 247 68.94 -46.50 27.52
C GLU A 247 69.99 -46.92 26.48
N PRO A 248 71.07 -46.13 26.35
CA PRO A 248 72.38 -46.68 25.99
C PRO A 248 73.40 -46.47 27.12
N THR A 249 74.04 -47.57 27.49
CA THR A 249 75.16 -47.74 28.44
C THR A 249 76.42 -47.00 27.98
N PRO A 250 77.29 -46.59 28.92
CA PRO A 250 78.72 -46.67 28.71
C PRO A 250 79.44 -47.37 29.89
N GLY A 251 80.39 -48.26 29.57
CA GLY A 251 81.38 -48.80 30.51
C GLY A 251 81.17 -50.25 30.93
#